data_AF-A0A939ZBL9-F1
#
_entry.id   AF-A0A939ZBL9-F1
#
_cell.length_a   1.000
_cell.length_b   1.000
_cell.length_c   1.000
_cell.angle_alpha   90.00
_cell.angle_beta   90.00
_cell.angle_gamma   90.00
#
_symmetry.space_group_name_H-M   'P 1'
#
loop_
_entity.id
_entity.type
_entity.pdbx_description
1 polymer ?
#
loop_
_entity_poly.entity_id
_entity_poly.type
_entity_poly.pdbx_seq_one_letter_code
_entity_poly.pdbx_strand_id
1 'polypeptide(L)' 'KDEDNGRFRYYYYTDLSDKADFDYYAKNIKERAIYDTGVEAEWGDEFLTLSTCSYQVKNGRFVVVGVRKRTPE' A
#
# COMPACT_ATOMS: atom_id res chain seq x y z
N LYS A 1 15.90 0.73 2.50
CA LYS A 1 14.80 -0.27 2.55
C LYS A 1 15.38 -1.69 2.66
N ASP A 2 16.65 -1.83 3.07
CA ASP A 2 17.50 -2.96 2.65
C ASP A 2 17.93 -3.87 3.81
N GLU A 3 17.44 -3.61 5.03
CA GLU A 3 17.86 -4.33 6.23
C GLU A 3 16.84 -5.40 6.71
N ASP A 4 15.75 -5.65 5.97
CA ASP A 4 14.63 -6.45 6.48
C ASP A 4 14.14 -7.54 5.51
N ASN A 5 14.98 -8.55 5.27
CA ASN A 5 14.63 -9.88 4.72
C ASN A 5 13.67 -9.94 3.50
N GLY A 6 13.60 -8.87 2.69
CA GLY A 6 12.73 -8.79 1.52
C GLY A 6 11.22 -8.82 1.81
N ARG A 7 10.78 -8.60 3.07
CA ARG A 7 9.35 -8.61 3.41
C ARG A 7 8.73 -7.22 3.23
N PHE A 8 7.66 -7.14 2.44
CA PHE A 8 6.87 -5.93 2.27
C PHE A 8 6.31 -5.41 3.60
N ARG A 9 6.58 -4.14 3.89
CA ARG A 9 6.11 -3.39 5.05
C ARG A 9 5.58 -2.06 4.57
N TYR A 10 4.26 -1.93 4.50
CA TYR A 10 3.59 -0.75 3.94
C TYR A 10 4.04 0.57 4.57
N TYR A 11 4.39 0.58 5.87
CA TYR A 11 4.80 1.77 6.61
C TYR A 11 6.22 2.28 6.28
N TYR A 12 7.02 1.55 5.50
CA TYR A 12 8.29 2.06 4.95
C TYR A 12 8.13 2.80 3.62
N TYR A 13 6.92 2.84 3.07
CA TYR A 13 6.60 3.51 1.80
C TYR A 13 5.85 4.80 2.08
N THR A 14 6.53 5.74 2.76
CA THR A 14 5.99 7.09 3.05
C THR A 14 6.20 8.06 1.90
N ASP A 15 7.16 7.76 1.02
CA ASP A 15 7.42 8.48 -0.22
C ASP A 15 7.36 7.47 -1.38
N LEU A 16 6.50 7.76 -2.34
CA LEU A 16 6.25 6.97 -3.54
C LEU A 16 6.45 7.83 -4.81
N SER A 17 7.29 8.86 -4.72
CA SER A 17 7.68 9.71 -5.86
C SER A 17 8.65 9.03 -6.83
N ASP A 18 9.24 7.89 -6.45
CA ASP A 18 9.93 6.97 -7.37
C ASP A 18 8.96 5.92 -7.93
N LYS A 19 9.07 5.68 -9.25
CA LYS A 19 8.16 4.78 -9.96
C LYS A 19 8.33 3.32 -9.54
N ALA A 20 9.55 2.86 -9.29
CA ALA A 20 9.78 1.48 -8.88
C ALA A 20 9.20 1.22 -7.49
N ASP A 21 9.34 2.19 -6.57
CA ASP A 21 8.75 2.13 -5.25
C ASP A 21 7.22 2.12 -5.28
N PHE A 22 6.61 2.94 -6.13
CA PHE A 22 5.15 2.93 -6.33
C PHE A 22 4.65 1.63 -6.92
N ASP A 23 5.26 1.15 -8.00
CA ASP A 23 4.85 -0.09 -8.65
C ASP A 23 4.97 -1.25 -7.66
N TYR A 24 6.05 -1.28 -6.87
CA TYR A 24 6.26 -2.28 -5.83
C TYR A 24 5.19 -2.17 -4.73
N TYR A 25 4.91 -0.96 -4.23
CA TYR A 25 3.90 -0.76 -3.20
C TYR A 25 2.50 -1.15 -3.69
N ALA A 26 2.07 -0.64 -4.85
CA ALA A 26 0.78 -0.90 -5.48
C ALA A 26 0.54 -2.40 -5.69
N LYS A 27 1.54 -3.10 -6.24
CA LYS A 27 1.49 -4.55 -6.40
C LYS A 27 1.32 -5.26 -5.06
N ASN A 28 2.13 -4.92 -4.07
CA ASN A 28 2.13 -5.62 -2.79
C ASN A 28 0.85 -5.39 -1.96
N ILE A 29 0.25 -4.20 -2.01
CA ILE A 29 -1.04 -3.95 -1.33
C ILE A 29 -2.18 -4.69 -2.03
N LYS A 30 -2.15 -4.78 -3.38
CA LYS A 30 -3.18 -5.47 -4.16
C LYS A 30 -3.12 -6.99 -3.93
N GLU A 31 -1.92 -7.57 -3.95
CA GLU A 31 -1.70 -9.00 -3.63
C GLU A 31 -2.12 -9.38 -2.19
N ARG A 32 -2.16 -8.41 -1.27
CA ARG A 32 -2.56 -8.60 0.13
C ARG A 32 -3.98 -8.14 0.44
N ALA A 33 -4.70 -7.62 -0.55
CA ALA A 33 -6.07 -7.17 -0.38
C ALA A 33 -6.98 -8.37 -0.10
N ILE A 34 -7.79 -8.25 0.96
CA ILE A 34 -8.77 -9.29 1.33
C ILE A 34 -9.95 -9.32 0.34
N TYR A 35 -10.21 -8.18 -0.30
CA TYR A 35 -11.28 -8.00 -1.27
C TYR A 35 -10.70 -7.49 -2.58
N ASP A 36 -11.13 -8.08 -3.70
CA ASP A 36 -10.96 -7.44 -4.99
C ASP A 36 -12.05 -6.37 -5.16
N THR A 37 -11.62 -5.11 -5.18
CA THR A 37 -12.50 -3.95 -5.32
C THR A 37 -12.65 -3.49 -6.76
N GLY A 38 -11.89 -4.08 -7.71
CA GLY A 38 -11.78 -3.57 -9.08
C GLY A 38 -11.03 -2.24 -9.20
N VAL A 39 -10.53 -1.67 -8.10
CA VAL A 39 -9.70 -0.48 -8.11
C VAL A 39 -8.27 -0.87 -8.48
N GLU A 40 -7.75 -0.23 -9.52
CA GLU A 40 -6.34 -0.29 -9.94
C GLU A 40 -5.69 1.06 -9.69
N ALA A 41 -4.41 1.08 -9.31
CA ALA A 41 -3.64 2.30 -9.12
C ALA A 41 -2.67 2.49 -10.30
N GLU A 42 -2.58 3.72 -10.80
CA GLU A 42 -1.72 4.08 -11.91
C GLU A 42 -0.65 5.07 -11.45
N TRP A 43 0.51 5.06 -12.09
CA TRP A 43 1.60 5.97 -11.74
C TRP A 43 1.13 7.43 -11.78
N GLY A 44 1.27 8.12 -10.64
CA GLY A 44 0.76 9.48 -10.44
C GLY A 44 -0.53 9.57 -9.62
N ASP A 45 -1.19 8.45 -9.35
CA ASP A 45 -2.20 8.35 -8.29
C ASP A 45 -1.55 8.49 -6.91
N GLU A 46 -2.35 8.78 -5.88
CA GLU A 46 -1.86 8.87 -4.50
C GLU A 46 -2.58 7.88 -3.60
N PHE A 47 -1.87 7.42 -2.57
CA PHE A 47 -2.39 6.46 -1.61
C PHE A 47 -2.63 7.10 -0.25
N LEU A 48 -3.75 6.75 0.39
CA LEU A 48 -4.01 7.01 1.80
C LEU A 48 -4.03 5.68 2.55
N THR A 49 -3.09 5.49 3.49
CA THR A 49 -3.03 4.28 4.32
C THR A 49 -3.53 4.56 5.72
N LEU A 50 -4.59 3.86 6.13
CA LEU A 50 -5.11 3.87 7.50
C LEU A 50 -4.74 2.55 8.17
N SER A 51 -4.11 2.62 9.34
CA SER A 51 -3.58 1.45 10.05
C SER A 51 -4.09 1.43 11.49
N THR A 52 -4.70 0.32 11.90
CA THR A 52 -5.15 0.10 13.29
C THR A 52 -4.67 -1.24 13.83
N CYS A 53 -4.71 -1.42 15.14
CA CYS A 53 -4.46 -2.70 15.79
C CYS A 53 -5.54 -3.71 15.36
N SER A 54 -5.12 -4.93 15.01
CA SER A 54 -6.05 -6.05 14.88
C SER A 54 -6.11 -6.80 16.20
N TYR A 55 -7.32 -7.05 16.70
CA TYR A 55 -7.53 -7.87 17.90
C TYR A 55 -7.45 -9.38 17.60
N GLN A 56 -7.47 -9.78 16.32
CA GLN A 56 -7.52 -11.18 15.90
C GLN A 56 -6.13 -11.85 15.85
N VAL A 57 -5.05 -11.07 15.79
CA VAL A 57 -3.67 -11.58 15.67
C VAL A 57 -2.77 -10.80 16.62
N LYS A 58 -1.91 -11.49 17.38
CA LYS A 58 -0.91 -10.84 18.25
C LYS A 58 0.02 -9.96 17.40
N ASN A 59 0.13 -8.68 17.75
CA ASN A 59 0.82 -7.64 16.95
C ASN A 59 0.26 -7.46 15.52
N GLY A 60 -0.99 -7.89 15.30
CA GLY A 60 -1.66 -7.74 14.02
C GLY A 60 -1.98 -6.27 13.71
N ARG A 61 -1.97 -5.94 12.43
CA ARG A 61 -2.44 -4.67 11.89
C ARG A 61 -3.58 -4.93 10.93
N PHE A 62 -4.64 -4.16 11.04
CA PHE A 62 -5.66 -4.05 10.02
C PHE A 62 -5.41 -2.76 9.25
N VAL A 63 -5.25 -2.89 7.93
CA VAL A 63 -4.82 -1.80 7.06
C VAL A 63 -5.88 -1.59 5.98
N VAL A 64 -6.29 -0.34 5.80
CA VAL A 64 -7.13 0.10 4.69
C VAL A 64 -6.31 1.03 3.83
N VAL A 65 -6.27 0.78 2.53
CA VAL A 65 -5.59 1.65 1.57
C VAL A 65 -6.64 2.21 0.61
N GLY A 66 -6.75 3.54 0.56
CA GLY A 66 -7.53 4.26 -0.43
C GLY A 66 -6.63 4.81 -1.54
N VAL A 67 -7.14 4.87 -2.76
CA VAL A 67 -6.46 5.47 -3.92
C VAL A 67 -7.18 6.76 -4.30
N ARG A 68 -6.46 7.88 -4.29
CA ARG A 68 -6.91 9.12 -4.92
C ARG A 68 -6.46 9.10 -6.36
N LYS A 69 -7.44 9.08 -7.27
CA LYS A 69 -7.18 9.17 -8.70
C LYS A 69 -6.64 10.55 -9.05
N ARG A 70 -5.55 10.59 -9.81
CA ARG A 70 -5.12 11.84 -10.43
C ARG A 70 -6.21 12.28 -11.41
N THR A 71 -6.76 13.47 -11.19
CA THR A 71 -7.62 14.10 -12.19
C THR A 71 -6.75 14.48 -13.39
N PRO A 72 -7.03 14.05 -14.62
CA PRO A 72 -6.41 14.64 -15.79
C PRO A 72 -6.87 16.12 -15.86
N GLU A 73 -5.91 17.04 -15.92
CA GLU A 73 -6.18 18.44 -16.28
C GLU A 73 -6.64 18.55 -17.74
#